data_AF-A0A7C4Q999-F1
#
_entry.id   AF-A0A7C4Q999-F1
#
_cell.length_a   1.000
_cell.length_b   1.000
_cell.length_c   1.000
_cell.angle_alpha   90.00
_cell.angle_beta   90.00
_cell.angle_gamma   90.00
#
_symmetry.space_group_name_H-M   'P 1'
#
loop_
_entity.id
_entity.type
_entity.pdbx_description
1 polymer ?
#
loop_
_entity_poly.entity_id
_entity_poly.type
_entity_poly.pdbx_seq_one_letter_code
_entity_poly.pdbx_strand_id
1 'polypeptide(L)'
;MRLKRVFLALGSNLGDRLQNLRQAIFSLPPLVLPLRASLVYETPPWGIEDQPRFLNMVIETATALQPLELLHYLKSQEKQMGRHEGVRYGPRLIDMDILFYEEEVFSEKELQIPHPRLHERAFVLLPLHDLIPQFLHPLLKKSITVLLKDTDLKGIIPQTLPGGFQLLPYDGWYNLPADLRAGLENSAAAAANFYGLSPSHRQRWVNHVQEARRPETRRQRIEKMIETLAANQ
;
A
#
# COMPACT_ATOMS: atom_id res chain seq x y z
N MET A 1 4.29 0.48 22.46
CA MET A 1 5.26 0.02 21.44
C MET A 1 5.51 1.15 20.44
N ARG A 2 6.75 1.31 19.97
CA ARG A 2 7.10 2.32 18.95
C ARG A 2 6.79 1.77 17.57
N LEU A 3 6.15 2.58 16.72
CA LEU A 3 5.96 2.24 15.31
C LEU A 3 7.30 2.35 14.57
N LYS A 4 7.62 1.34 13.76
CA LYS A 4 8.81 1.26 12.93
C LYS A 4 8.42 1.35 11.46
N ARG A 5 9.26 2.02 10.67
CA ARG A 5 9.04 2.23 9.24
C ARG A 5 9.41 0.98 8.44
N VAL A 6 8.53 0.51 7.57
CA VAL A 6 8.74 -0.69 6.76
C VAL A 6 8.35 -0.43 5.31
N PHE A 7 9.15 -0.93 4.37
CA PHE A 7 8.84 -0.87 2.94
C PHE A 7 8.40 -2.24 2.44
N LEU A 8 7.22 -2.30 1.83
CA LEU A 8 6.64 -3.54 1.31
C LEU A 8 6.53 -3.44 -0.22
N ALA A 9 7.00 -4.47 -0.92
CA ALA A 9 6.70 -4.66 -2.34
C ALA A 9 5.35 -5.37 -2.48
N LEU A 10 4.51 -4.87 -3.38
CA LEU A 10 3.25 -5.48 -3.76
C LEU A 10 3.30 -5.88 -5.24
N GLY A 11 2.79 -7.06 -5.58
CA GLY A 11 2.76 -7.57 -6.95
C GLY A 11 1.49 -8.37 -7.26
N SER A 12 0.90 -8.18 -8.44
CA SER A 12 -0.27 -8.93 -8.89
C SER A 12 -0.25 -9.17 -10.41
N ASN A 13 -0.54 -10.39 -10.86
CA ASN A 13 -0.66 -10.70 -12.29
C ASN A 13 -1.92 -11.49 -12.68
N LEU A 14 -2.88 -11.67 -11.78
CA LEU A 14 -4.14 -12.34 -12.05
C LEU A 14 -5.34 -11.42 -11.82
N GLY A 15 -6.38 -11.56 -12.64
CA GLY A 15 -7.65 -10.84 -12.49
C GLY A 15 -7.50 -9.31 -12.63
N ASP A 16 -8.27 -8.56 -11.84
CA ASP A 16 -8.14 -7.11 -11.76
C ASP A 16 -6.93 -6.73 -10.88
N ARG A 17 -5.76 -6.70 -11.52
CA ARG A 17 -4.47 -6.50 -10.87
C ARG A 17 -4.42 -5.20 -10.05
N LEU A 18 -5.04 -4.13 -10.55
CA LEU A 18 -5.05 -2.84 -9.88
C LEU A 18 -5.95 -2.86 -8.65
N GLN A 19 -7.15 -3.42 -8.77
CA GLN A 19 -8.05 -3.60 -7.63
C GLN A 19 -7.44 -4.51 -6.57
N ASN A 20 -6.67 -5.53 -6.94
CA ASN A 20 -5.95 -6.38 -5.99
C ASN A 20 -4.89 -5.58 -5.21
N LEU A 21 -4.06 -4.78 -5.88
CA LEU A 21 -3.09 -3.91 -5.19
C LEU A 21 -3.79 -2.97 -4.21
N ARG A 22 -4.91 -2.36 -4.62
CA ARG A 22 -5.71 -1.47 -3.79
C ARG A 22 -6.28 -2.19 -2.57
N GLN A 23 -6.89 -3.35 -2.76
CA GLN A 23 -7.45 -4.15 -1.68
C GLN A 23 -6.38 -4.65 -0.70
N ALA A 24 -5.20 -5.03 -1.19
CA ALA A 24 -4.08 -5.41 -0.34
C ALA A 24 -3.73 -4.29 0.63
N ILE A 25 -3.58 -3.06 0.13
CA ILE A 25 -3.25 -1.90 0.96
C ILE A 25 -4.35 -1.60 1.99
N PHE A 26 -5.62 -1.68 1.60
CA PHE A 26 -6.74 -1.46 2.51
C PHE A 26 -6.91 -2.57 3.56
N SER A 27 -6.33 -3.75 3.35
CA SER A 27 -6.41 -4.89 4.28
C SER A 27 -5.40 -4.83 5.43
N LEU A 28 -4.33 -4.04 5.28
CA LEU A 28 -3.19 -3.97 6.21
C LEU A 28 -3.50 -3.36 7.61
N PRO A 29 -4.43 -2.42 7.76
CA PRO A 29 -4.70 -1.83 9.08
C PRO A 29 -5.63 -2.68 9.95
N PRO A 30 -5.60 -2.48 11.29
CA PRO A 30 -4.86 -1.44 12.02
C PRO A 30 -3.40 -1.79 12.33
N LEU A 31 -2.95 -3.01 12.05
CA LEU A 31 -1.65 -3.50 12.51
C LEU A 31 -0.48 -2.98 11.67
N VAL A 32 -0.71 -2.73 10.38
CA VAL A 32 0.27 -2.17 9.45
C VAL A 32 -0.38 -0.97 8.79
N LEU A 33 0.25 0.19 8.90
CA LEU A 33 -0.33 1.47 8.54
C LEU A 33 0.31 1.98 7.25
N PRO A 34 -0.37 1.94 6.10
CA PRO A 34 0.17 2.46 4.84
C PRO A 34 0.38 3.97 4.93
N LEU A 35 1.61 4.43 4.68
CA LEU A 35 2.02 5.84 4.70
C LEU A 35 1.92 6.48 3.33
N ARG A 36 2.60 5.92 2.33
CA ARG A 36 2.58 6.43 0.95
C ARG A 36 2.94 5.31 -0.02
N ALA A 37 2.66 5.53 -1.31
CA ALA A 37 2.91 4.58 -2.39
C ALA A 37 3.82 5.19 -3.45
N SER A 38 4.59 4.32 -4.11
CA SER A 38 5.22 4.61 -5.39
C SER A 38 4.19 4.71 -6.52
N LEU A 39 4.67 4.95 -7.74
CA LEU A 39 3.89 4.65 -8.93
C LEU A 39 3.66 3.13 -9.06
N VAL A 40 2.67 2.76 -9.87
CA VAL A 40 2.47 1.37 -10.29
C VAL A 40 3.20 1.15 -11.61
N TYR A 41 3.91 0.05 -11.70
CA TYR A 41 4.65 -0.35 -12.90
C TYR A 41 4.12 -1.68 -13.42
N GLU A 42 3.84 -1.75 -14.71
CA GLU A 42 3.65 -3.03 -15.37
C GLU A 42 4.99 -3.59 -15.82
N THR A 43 5.29 -4.84 -15.45
CA THR A 43 6.59 -5.47 -15.68
C THR A 43 6.43 -6.86 -16.28
N PRO A 44 7.42 -7.34 -17.06
CA PRO A 44 7.46 -8.75 -17.41
C PRO A 44 7.53 -9.62 -16.14
N PRO A 45 7.07 -10.89 -16.21
CA PRO A 45 7.29 -11.84 -15.14
C PRO A 45 8.76 -12.12 -14.94
N TRP A 46 9.12 -12.55 -13.73
CA TRP A 46 10.50 -12.87 -13.36
C TRP A 46 10.62 -14.36 -13.05
N GLY A 47 11.59 -15.04 -13.67
CA GLY A 47 11.77 -16.49 -13.56
C GLY A 47 10.98 -17.26 -14.62
N ILE A 48 9.71 -17.57 -14.36
CA ILE A 48 8.84 -18.26 -15.33
C ILE A 48 8.28 -17.21 -16.30
N GLU A 49 8.62 -17.28 -17.58
CA GLU A 49 8.22 -16.23 -18.55
C GLU A 49 6.84 -16.43 -19.16
N ASP A 50 6.36 -17.67 -19.27
CA ASP A 50 5.06 -18.01 -19.84
C ASP A 50 3.92 -17.77 -18.83
N GLN A 51 3.69 -16.49 -18.52
CA GLN A 51 2.61 -16.04 -17.65
C GLN A 51 2.26 -14.55 -17.88
N PRO A 52 1.10 -14.07 -17.38
CA PRO A 52 0.74 -12.67 -17.51
C PRO A 52 1.74 -11.73 -16.84
N ARG A 53 1.84 -10.52 -17.39
CA ARG A 53 2.62 -9.41 -16.83
C ARG A 53 2.12 -9.01 -15.45
N PHE A 54 3.02 -8.57 -14.59
CA PHE A 54 2.70 -8.11 -13.24
C PHE A 54 2.43 -6.61 -13.22
N LEU A 55 1.51 -6.17 -12.36
CA LEU A 55 1.56 -4.84 -11.78
C LEU A 55 2.33 -4.91 -10.46
N ASN A 56 3.35 -4.06 -10.32
CA ASN A 56 4.20 -3.97 -9.14
C ASN A 56 4.22 -2.54 -8.60
N MET A 57 4.32 -2.42 -7.28
CA MET A 57 4.51 -1.14 -6.58
C MET A 57 5.19 -1.36 -5.23
N VAL A 58 5.61 -0.28 -4.59
CA VAL A 58 6.13 -0.28 -3.23
C VAL A 58 5.30 0.67 -2.38
N ILE A 59 5.03 0.26 -1.14
CA ILE A 59 4.42 1.13 -0.13
C ILE A 59 5.38 1.32 1.04
N GLU A 60 5.43 2.54 1.54
CA GLU A 60 5.99 2.84 2.86
C GLU A 60 4.89 2.64 3.90
N THR A 61 5.20 1.96 5.00
CA THR A 61 4.26 1.63 6.06
C THR A 61 4.86 1.88 7.44
N ALA A 62 4.03 1.90 8.48
CA ALA A 62 4.44 1.88 9.87
C ALA A 62 3.76 0.75 10.64
N THR A 63 4.50 0.03 11.48
CA THR A 63 3.93 -1.06 12.30
C THR A 63 4.66 -1.22 13.64
N ALA A 64 3.98 -1.77 14.63
CA ALA A 64 4.58 -2.21 15.90
C ALA A 64 4.96 -3.71 15.89
N LEU A 65 4.54 -4.46 14.87
CA LEU A 65 4.81 -5.89 14.72
C LEU A 65 6.30 -6.13 14.50
N GLN A 66 6.86 -7.14 15.16
CA GLN A 66 8.22 -7.62 14.87
C GLN A 66 8.31 -8.24 13.46
N PRO A 67 9.51 -8.37 12.87
CA PRO A 67 9.67 -8.84 11.49
C PRO A 67 8.93 -10.14 11.15
N LEU A 68 9.03 -11.17 11.98
CA LEU A 68 8.33 -12.45 11.75
C LEU A 68 6.81 -12.34 11.94
N GLU A 69 6.35 -11.54 12.91
CA GLU A 69 4.93 -11.27 13.11
C GLU A 69 4.34 -10.53 11.91
N LEU A 70 5.08 -9.57 11.35
CA LEU A 70 4.72 -8.88 10.13
C LEU A 70 4.64 -9.85 8.95
N LEU A 71 5.64 -10.74 8.77
CA LEU A 71 5.61 -11.74 7.71
C LEU A 71 4.34 -12.59 7.78
N HIS A 72 4.04 -13.15 8.96
CA HIS A 72 2.84 -13.97 9.15
C HIS A 72 1.56 -13.18 8.92
N TYR A 73 1.51 -11.92 9.37
CA TYR A 73 0.38 -11.04 9.12
C TYR A 73 0.16 -10.82 7.62
N LEU A 74 1.20 -10.47 6.87
CA LEU A 74 1.10 -10.28 5.42
C LEU A 74 0.64 -11.56 4.70
N LYS A 75 1.19 -12.73 5.05
CA LYS A 75 0.75 -14.02 4.50
C LYS A 75 -0.70 -14.35 4.82
N SER A 76 -1.20 -13.96 6.00
CA SER A 76 -2.62 -14.09 6.33
C SER A 76 -3.51 -13.22 5.44
N GLN A 77 -3.09 -11.99 5.14
CA GLN A 77 -3.83 -11.07 4.27
C GLN A 77 -3.83 -11.55 2.81
N GLU A 78 -2.70 -12.02 2.30
CA GLU A 78 -2.63 -12.67 0.97
C GLU A 78 -3.62 -13.83 0.86
N LYS A 79 -3.66 -14.71 1.87
CA LYS A 79 -4.57 -15.86 1.91
C LYS A 79 -6.04 -15.42 1.95
N GLN A 80 -6.38 -14.42 2.74
CA GLN A 80 -7.74 -13.87 2.83
C GLN A 80 -8.23 -13.28 1.50
N MET A 81 -7.33 -12.68 0.72
CA MET A 81 -7.64 -12.19 -0.61
C MET A 81 -7.86 -13.32 -1.64
N GLY A 82 -7.46 -14.56 -1.33
CA GLY A 82 -7.60 -15.70 -2.24
C GLY A 82 -6.28 -16.17 -2.85
N ARG A 83 -5.12 -15.81 -2.27
CA ARG A 83 -3.86 -16.46 -2.65
C ARG A 83 -3.85 -17.90 -2.14
N HIS A 84 -3.59 -18.83 -3.04
CA HIS A 84 -3.39 -20.25 -2.75
C HIS A 84 -1.92 -20.64 -2.95
N GLU A 85 -1.51 -21.76 -2.38
CA GLU A 85 -0.21 -22.35 -2.71
C GLU A 85 -0.18 -22.68 -4.20
N GLY A 86 0.95 -22.37 -4.83
CA GLY A 86 1.14 -22.54 -6.27
C GLY A 86 2.61 -22.74 -6.60
N VAL A 87 2.89 -22.87 -7.90
CA VAL A 87 4.25 -23.04 -8.40
C VAL A 87 5.09 -21.83 -8.00
N ARG A 88 6.31 -22.08 -7.52
CA ARG A 88 7.28 -21.01 -7.22
C ARG A 88 7.49 -20.15 -8.47
N TYR A 89 7.34 -18.84 -8.32
CA TYR A 89 7.35 -17.84 -9.42
C TYR A 89 6.16 -17.87 -10.37
N GLY A 90 5.10 -18.63 -10.06
CA GLY A 90 3.89 -18.67 -10.87
C GLY A 90 2.98 -17.45 -10.71
N PRO A 91 1.85 -17.48 -11.42
CA PRO A 91 0.82 -16.46 -11.32
C PRO A 91 0.21 -16.40 -9.93
N ARG A 92 -0.12 -15.19 -9.46
CA ARG A 92 -0.70 -14.96 -8.14
C ARG A 92 -1.59 -13.71 -8.13
N LEU A 93 -2.63 -13.80 -7.32
CA LEU A 93 -3.60 -12.72 -7.14
C LEU A 93 -2.98 -11.49 -6.45
N ILE A 94 -2.12 -11.72 -5.47
CA ILE A 94 -1.38 -10.69 -4.75
C ILE A 94 -0.16 -11.31 -4.07
N ASP A 95 0.97 -10.60 -4.05
CA ASP A 95 2.21 -10.88 -3.30
C ASP A 95 2.54 -9.64 -2.46
N MET A 96 2.97 -9.86 -1.22
CA MET A 96 3.46 -8.84 -0.31
C MET A 96 4.78 -9.31 0.30
N ASP A 97 5.88 -8.64 -0.06
CA ASP A 97 7.22 -8.95 0.41
C ASP A 97 7.78 -7.79 1.25
N ILE A 98 8.41 -8.11 2.38
CA ILE A 98 9.11 -7.13 3.22
C ILE A 98 10.46 -6.81 2.58
N LEU A 99 10.68 -5.56 2.17
CA LEU A 99 11.93 -5.12 1.53
C LEU A 99 12.94 -4.59 2.54
N PHE A 100 12.51 -3.65 3.37
CA PHE A 100 13.31 -3.00 4.40
C PHE A 100 12.46 -2.83 5.65
N TYR A 101 13.10 -2.95 6.80
CA TYR A 101 12.49 -2.72 8.10
C TYR A 101 13.44 -1.77 8.85
N GLU A 102 13.13 -0.48 8.77
CA GLU A 102 14.07 0.62 9.07
C GLU A 102 15.44 0.39 8.41
N GLU A 103 16.52 0.46 9.17
CA GLU A 103 17.89 0.13 8.76
C GLU A 103 18.34 -1.23 9.31
N GLU A 104 17.40 -2.04 9.83
CA GLU A 104 17.69 -3.31 10.46
C GLU A 104 18.19 -4.35 9.46
N VAL A 105 19.12 -5.18 9.93
CA VAL A 105 19.52 -6.42 9.27
C VAL A 105 18.95 -7.57 10.10
N PHE A 106 18.04 -8.32 9.52
CA PHE A 106 17.37 -9.46 10.13
C PHE A 106 17.63 -10.70 9.29
N SER A 107 18.05 -11.79 9.91
CA SER A 107 18.37 -13.03 9.19
C SER A 107 17.91 -14.22 9.99
N GLU A 108 16.78 -14.78 9.59
CA GLU A 108 16.21 -16.02 10.09
C GLU A 108 15.91 -16.96 8.93
N LYS A 109 15.67 -18.24 9.23
CA LYS A 109 15.37 -19.26 8.22
C LYS A 109 14.20 -18.88 7.30
N GLU A 110 13.20 -18.20 7.84
CA GLU A 110 11.96 -17.85 7.15
C GLU A 110 11.95 -16.43 6.56
N LEU A 111 12.84 -15.55 7.04
CA LEU A 111 12.83 -14.13 6.68
C LEU A 111 14.23 -13.53 6.68
N GLN A 112 14.57 -12.83 5.61
CA GLN A 112 15.79 -12.05 5.48
C GLN A 112 15.43 -10.61 5.13
N ILE A 113 15.94 -9.66 5.92
CA ILE A 113 15.79 -8.22 5.73
C ILE A 113 17.18 -7.58 5.77
N PRO A 114 17.56 -6.73 4.81
CA PRO A 114 16.81 -6.39 3.60
C PRO A 114 16.50 -7.61 2.71
N HIS A 115 15.42 -7.56 1.93
CA HIS A 115 15.08 -8.67 1.04
C HIS A 115 16.28 -9.01 0.14
N PRO A 116 16.77 -10.27 0.15
CA PRO A 116 18.12 -10.61 -0.28
C PRO A 116 18.39 -10.28 -1.75
N ARG A 117 17.37 -10.38 -2.60
CA ARG A 117 17.46 -10.14 -4.05
C ARG A 117 16.79 -8.85 -4.50
N LEU A 118 16.46 -7.91 -3.61
CA LEU A 118 15.80 -6.67 -4.03
C LEU A 118 16.66 -5.88 -5.02
N HIS A 119 17.99 -5.94 -4.86
CA HIS A 119 18.96 -5.21 -5.67
C HIS A 119 19.12 -5.77 -7.10
N GLU A 120 18.59 -6.97 -7.36
CA GLU A 120 18.61 -7.61 -8.69
C GLU A 120 17.32 -7.35 -9.47
N ARG A 121 16.32 -6.68 -8.86
CA ARG A 121 14.95 -6.61 -9.35
C ARG A 121 14.56 -5.18 -9.68
N ALA A 122 14.59 -4.85 -10.97
CA ALA A 122 14.16 -3.53 -11.45
C ALA A 122 12.70 -3.20 -11.07
N PHE A 123 11.81 -4.19 -11.07
CA PHE A 123 10.40 -4.01 -10.65
C PHE A 123 10.23 -3.70 -9.15
N VAL A 124 11.29 -3.84 -8.35
CA VAL A 124 11.35 -3.41 -6.94
C VAL A 124 12.09 -2.08 -6.82
N LEU A 125 13.24 -1.95 -7.50
CA LEU A 125 14.10 -0.76 -7.40
C LEU A 125 13.46 0.50 -8.00
N LEU A 126 12.73 0.39 -9.11
CA LEU A 126 12.02 1.53 -9.69
C LEU A 126 10.99 2.12 -8.71
N PRO A 127 10.02 1.35 -8.20
CA PRO A 127 9.08 1.89 -7.22
C PRO A 127 9.73 2.27 -5.87
N LEU A 128 10.81 1.62 -5.43
CA LEU A 128 11.59 2.12 -4.29
C LEU A 128 12.21 3.49 -4.57
N HIS A 129 12.70 3.71 -5.79
CA HIS A 129 13.34 4.96 -6.19
C HIS A 129 12.36 6.14 -6.19
N ASP A 130 11.08 5.92 -6.48
CA ASP A 130 10.03 6.94 -6.34
C ASP A 130 9.91 7.47 -4.89
N LEU A 131 10.14 6.59 -3.91
CA LEU A 131 9.92 6.88 -2.50
C LEU A 131 11.20 7.34 -1.79
N ILE A 132 12.31 6.62 -1.99
CA ILE A 132 13.53 6.73 -1.18
C ILE A 132 14.81 6.63 -2.01
N PRO A 133 15.00 7.49 -3.03
CA PRO A 133 16.11 7.37 -3.99
C PRO A 133 17.50 7.36 -3.32
N GLN A 134 17.66 8.12 -2.23
CA GLN A 134 18.93 8.26 -1.51
C GLN A 134 19.10 7.32 -0.32
N PHE A 135 18.13 6.44 -0.04
CA PHE A 135 18.25 5.51 1.09
C PHE A 135 19.36 4.49 0.84
N LEU A 136 20.26 4.34 1.81
CA LEU A 136 21.40 3.43 1.72
C LEU A 136 20.98 2.02 2.13
N HIS A 137 21.21 1.06 1.25
CA HIS A 137 21.00 -0.35 1.57
C HIS A 137 21.88 -0.75 2.78
N PRO A 138 21.32 -1.27 3.89
CA PRO A 138 22.07 -1.56 5.11
C PRO A 138 23.30 -2.46 4.92
N LEU A 139 23.21 -3.47 4.04
CA LEU A 139 24.32 -4.36 3.72
C LEU A 139 25.23 -3.86 2.59
N LEU A 140 24.66 -3.53 1.41
CA LEU A 140 25.45 -3.15 0.23
C LEU A 140 26.07 -1.75 0.31
N LYS A 141 25.59 -0.90 1.23
CA LYS A 141 26.04 0.50 1.41
C LYS A 141 25.94 1.37 0.14
N LYS A 142 25.08 0.97 -0.80
CA LYS A 142 24.73 1.70 -2.02
C LYS A 142 23.34 2.31 -1.86
N SER A 143 23.13 3.50 -2.43
CA SER A 143 21.79 4.10 -2.47
C SER A 143 20.89 3.37 -3.46
N ILE A 144 19.56 3.50 -3.31
CA ILE A 144 18.61 2.96 -4.29
C ILE A 144 18.88 3.51 -5.70
N THR A 145 19.20 4.79 -5.84
CA THR A 145 19.60 5.38 -7.15
C THR A 145 20.82 4.69 -7.74
N VAL A 146 21.83 4.34 -6.94
CA VAL A 146 23.02 3.62 -7.44
C VAL A 146 22.66 2.20 -7.83
N LEU A 147 21.90 1.48 -7.01
CA LEU A 147 21.46 0.12 -7.31
C LEU A 147 20.61 0.06 -8.59
N LEU A 148 19.72 1.02 -8.81
CA LEU A 148 18.86 1.07 -9.98
C LEU A 148 19.66 1.25 -11.29
N LYS A 149 20.74 2.02 -11.28
CA LYS A 149 21.60 2.22 -12.47
C LYS A 149 22.21 0.93 -12.99
N ASP A 150 22.43 -0.05 -12.11
CA ASP A 150 23.03 -1.33 -12.43
C ASP A 150 21.99 -2.38 -12.87
N THR A 151 20.72 -2.00 -13.10
CA THR A 151 19.63 -2.93 -13.44
C THR A 151 19.01 -2.69 -14.82
N ASP A 152 18.59 -3.78 -15.47
CA ASP A 152 17.87 -3.73 -16.76
C ASP A 152 16.40 -3.32 -16.54
N LEU A 153 15.99 -2.24 -17.20
CA LEU A 153 14.63 -1.70 -17.13
C LEU A 153 13.75 -2.13 -18.31
N LYS A 154 14.26 -2.99 -19.20
CA LYS A 154 13.57 -3.38 -20.44
C LYS A 154 12.17 -3.93 -20.16
N GLY A 155 11.19 -3.35 -20.87
CA GLY A 155 9.80 -3.80 -20.80
C GLY A 155 9.07 -3.39 -19.53
N ILE A 156 9.63 -2.52 -18.68
CA ILE A 156 8.91 -1.92 -17.56
C ILE A 156 8.18 -0.67 -18.04
N ILE A 157 6.87 -0.59 -17.75
CA ILE A 157 5.99 0.45 -18.24
C ILE A 157 5.32 1.13 -17.03
N PRO A 158 5.54 2.43 -16.78
CA PRO A 158 4.80 3.14 -15.74
C PRO A 158 3.32 3.19 -16.11
N GLN A 159 2.46 2.88 -15.14
CA GLN A 159 1.02 2.91 -15.32
C GLN A 159 0.47 4.24 -14.78
N THR A 160 -0.21 4.98 -15.65
CA THR A 160 -1.04 6.12 -15.24
C THR A 160 -2.36 5.57 -14.73
N LEU A 161 -2.60 5.67 -13.42
CA LEU A 161 -3.81 5.12 -12.84
C LEU A 161 -4.97 6.09 -13.05
N PRO A 162 -6.08 5.68 -13.71
CA PRO A 162 -7.26 6.52 -13.82
C PRO A 162 -7.79 6.84 -12.42
N GLY A 163 -7.98 8.12 -12.12
CA GLY A 163 -8.41 8.59 -10.80
C GLY A 163 -7.27 8.84 -9.80
N GLY A 164 -6.00 8.76 -10.21
CA GLY A 164 -4.86 9.20 -9.42
C GLY A 164 -4.74 8.47 -8.09
N PHE A 165 -4.32 7.20 -8.13
CA PHE A 165 -4.00 6.43 -6.92
C PHE A 165 -2.96 7.18 -6.08
N GLN A 166 -3.44 7.99 -5.15
CA GLN A 166 -2.66 8.67 -4.14
C GLN A 166 -2.96 7.95 -2.84
N LEU A 167 -1.99 7.16 -2.36
CA LEU A 167 -1.91 6.96 -0.92
C LEU A 167 -1.56 8.32 -0.34
N LEU A 168 -2.59 9.04 0.09
CA LEU A 168 -2.40 10.28 0.81
C LEU A 168 -1.56 9.99 2.06
N PRO A 169 -0.56 10.82 2.35
CA PRO A 169 0.45 10.56 3.38
C PRO A 169 -0.25 10.26 4.69
N TYR A 170 -0.10 9.06 5.25
CA TYR A 170 -0.72 8.64 6.50
C TYR A 170 -0.74 9.73 7.56
N ASP A 171 -1.92 10.30 7.67
CA ASP A 171 -2.31 11.29 8.64
C ASP A 171 -3.26 10.66 9.69
N GLY A 172 -3.25 9.32 9.84
CA GLY A 172 -3.99 8.58 10.88
C GLY A 172 -5.31 7.94 10.44
N TRP A 173 -5.55 7.78 9.14
CA TRP A 173 -6.89 7.58 8.57
C TRP A 173 -7.41 6.16 8.43
N TYR A 174 -7.26 5.34 9.47
CA TYR A 174 -8.01 4.08 9.58
C TYR A 174 -9.07 4.07 10.68
N ASN A 175 -9.24 5.19 11.40
CA ASN A 175 -10.33 5.39 12.36
C ASN A 175 -11.42 6.34 11.82
N LEU A 176 -11.81 6.19 10.55
CA LEU A 176 -13.15 6.67 10.16
C LEU A 176 -14.17 5.87 10.98
N PRO A 177 -15.00 6.54 11.80
CA PRO A 177 -16.06 5.85 12.52
C PRO A 177 -16.91 5.01 11.55
N ALA A 178 -17.30 3.81 11.98
CA ALA A 178 -17.93 2.83 11.09
C ALA A 178 -19.19 3.38 10.38
N ASP A 179 -19.96 4.21 11.07
CA ASP A 179 -21.14 4.88 10.52
C ASP A 179 -20.81 5.95 9.48
N LEU A 180 -19.72 6.71 9.67
CA LEU A 180 -19.24 7.66 8.68
C LEU A 180 -18.69 6.95 7.43
N ARG A 181 -17.98 5.84 7.63
CA ARG A 181 -17.49 4.99 6.53
C ARG A 181 -18.66 4.44 5.70
N ALA A 182 -19.65 3.86 6.36
CA ALA A 182 -20.86 3.36 5.70
C ALA A 182 -21.59 4.47 4.92
N GLY A 183 -21.65 5.69 5.46
CA GLY A 183 -22.21 6.85 4.75
C GLY A 183 -21.46 7.18 3.45
N LEU A 184 -20.12 7.15 3.47
CA LEU A 184 -19.29 7.41 2.28
C LEU A 184 -19.39 6.27 1.25
N GLU A 185 -19.46 5.02 1.70
CA GLU A 185 -19.62 3.86 0.80
C GLU A 185 -20.94 3.88 0.03
N ASN A 186 -21.99 4.49 0.60
CA ASN A 186 -23.28 4.65 -0.05
C ASN A 186 -23.33 5.78 -1.11
N SER A 187 -22.25 6.54 -1.29
CA SER A 187 -22.17 7.61 -2.30
C SER A 187 -20.77 7.73 -2.91
N ALA A 188 -20.60 7.17 -4.11
CA ALA A 188 -19.32 7.20 -4.83
C ALA A 188 -18.80 8.63 -5.07
N ALA A 189 -19.68 9.59 -5.36
CA ALA A 189 -19.32 10.99 -5.58
C ALA A 189 -18.82 11.64 -4.28
N ALA A 190 -19.52 11.44 -3.16
CA ALA A 190 -19.09 11.96 -1.87
C ALA A 190 -17.77 11.34 -1.43
N ALA A 191 -17.59 10.03 -1.64
CA ALA A 191 -16.33 9.35 -1.36
C ALA A 191 -15.18 9.95 -2.18
N ALA A 192 -15.33 10.09 -3.49
CA ALA A 192 -14.30 10.68 -4.35
C ALA A 192 -13.91 12.08 -3.89
N ASN A 193 -14.90 12.95 -3.63
CA ASN A 193 -14.65 14.32 -3.16
C ASN A 193 -14.05 14.34 -1.75
N PHE A 194 -14.55 13.52 -0.83
CA PHE A 194 -13.98 13.39 0.51
C PHE A 194 -12.50 12.98 0.48
N TYR A 195 -12.17 11.97 -0.32
CA TYR A 195 -10.80 11.47 -0.43
C TYR A 195 -9.91 12.42 -1.24
N GLY A 196 -10.46 13.28 -2.09
CA GLY A 196 -9.73 14.35 -2.78
C GLY A 196 -9.43 15.59 -1.94
N LEU A 197 -10.05 15.74 -0.76
CA LEU A 197 -9.76 16.85 0.15
C LEU A 197 -8.38 16.74 0.80
N SER A 198 -7.78 17.88 1.14
CA SER A 198 -6.55 17.91 1.92
C SER A 198 -6.75 17.26 3.31
N PRO A 199 -5.67 16.69 3.90
CA PRO A 199 -5.63 16.17 5.28
C PRO A 199 -6.43 16.98 6.31
N SER A 200 -6.17 18.29 6.39
CA SER A 200 -6.78 19.19 7.37
C SER A 200 -8.26 19.49 7.10
N HIS A 201 -8.71 19.41 5.85
CA HIS A 201 -10.13 19.51 5.50
C HIS A 201 -10.88 18.24 5.89
N ARG A 202 -10.29 17.06 5.64
CA ARG A 202 -10.88 15.78 6.06
C ARG A 202 -10.97 15.69 7.58
N GLN A 203 -9.92 16.09 8.32
CA GLN A 203 -9.93 16.11 9.79
C GLN A 203 -11.05 16.98 10.35
N ARG A 204 -11.33 18.12 9.72
CA ARG A 204 -12.45 18.97 10.13
C ARG A 204 -13.79 18.26 9.98
N TRP A 205 -14.02 17.57 8.86
CA TRP A 205 -15.24 16.78 8.67
C TRP A 205 -15.39 15.67 9.71
N VAL A 206 -14.32 14.92 9.95
CA VAL A 206 -14.37 13.80 10.89
C VAL A 206 -14.52 14.26 12.33
N ASN A 207 -13.81 15.31 12.75
CA ASN A 207 -14.00 15.93 14.06
C ASN A 207 -15.43 16.45 14.22
N HIS A 208 -15.97 17.12 13.20
CA HIS A 208 -17.34 17.59 13.22
C HIS A 208 -18.33 16.45 13.48
N VAL A 209 -18.16 15.29 12.84
CA VAL A 209 -19.00 14.12 13.10
C VAL A 209 -18.75 13.55 14.51
N GLN A 210 -17.50 13.43 14.94
CA GLN A 210 -17.11 12.86 16.24
C GLN A 210 -17.53 13.70 17.45
N GLU A 211 -17.59 15.02 17.33
CA GLU A 211 -18.03 15.93 18.39
C GLU A 211 -19.54 15.78 18.73
N ALA A 212 -20.33 15.16 17.85
CA ALA A 212 -21.74 14.93 18.11
C ALA A 212 -21.94 13.80 19.15
N ARG A 213 -22.29 14.19 20.38
CA ARG A 213 -22.54 13.27 21.50
C ARG A 213 -23.88 12.54 21.41
N ARG A 214 -24.88 13.11 20.71
CA ARG A 214 -26.21 12.51 20.54
C ARG A 214 -26.23 11.70 19.24
N PRO A 215 -26.70 10.43 19.24
CA PRO A 215 -26.74 9.58 18.05
C PRO A 215 -27.49 10.21 16.87
N GLU A 216 -28.61 10.88 17.15
CA GLU A 216 -29.43 11.54 16.13
C GLU A 216 -28.67 12.72 15.46
N THR A 217 -28.05 13.58 16.26
CA THR A 217 -27.22 14.69 15.76
C THR A 217 -26.04 14.17 14.96
N ARG A 218 -25.45 13.05 15.37
CA ARG A 218 -24.36 12.40 14.67
C ARG A 218 -24.81 11.91 13.29
N ARG A 219 -25.94 11.20 13.21
CA ARG A 219 -26.52 10.74 11.94
C ARG A 219 -26.78 11.90 10.98
N GLN A 220 -27.44 12.97 11.46
CA GLN A 220 -27.73 14.16 10.67
C GLN A 220 -26.46 14.86 10.16
N ARG A 221 -25.38 14.91 10.96
CA ARG A 221 -24.08 15.46 10.52
C ARG A 221 -23.44 14.61 9.43
N ILE A 222 -23.55 13.28 9.51
CA ILE A 222 -23.04 12.37 8.48
C ILE A 222 -23.83 12.58 7.19
N GLU A 223 -25.16 12.51 7.23
CA GLU A 223 -26.03 12.71 6.05
C GLU A 223 -25.72 14.04 5.36
N LYS A 224 -25.69 15.13 6.12
CA LYS A 224 -25.39 16.47 5.60
C LYS A 224 -23.98 16.57 5.01
N MET A 225 -22.99 15.92 5.63
CA MET A 225 -21.64 15.85 5.09
C MET A 225 -21.63 15.13 3.73
N ILE A 226 -22.30 13.97 3.63
CA ILE A 226 -22.38 13.20 2.38
C ILE A 226 -23.06 14.01 1.27
N GLU A 227 -24.18 14.66 1.56
CA GLU A 227 -24.88 15.56 0.62
C GLU A 227 -23.97 16.70 0.14
N THR A 228 -23.31 17.38 1.09
CA THR A 228 -22.42 18.52 0.79
C THR A 228 -21.26 18.07 -0.11
N LEU A 229 -20.65 16.92 0.19
CA LEU A 229 -19.53 16.40 -0.58
C LEU A 229 -19.97 15.90 -1.96
N ALA A 230 -21.17 15.31 -2.08
CA ALA A 230 -21.70 14.88 -3.37
C ALA A 230 -22.05 16.06 -4.30
N ALA A 231 -22.46 17.20 -3.73
CA ALA A 231 -22.91 18.37 -4.48
C ALA A 231 -21.79 19.27 -5.04
N ASN A 232 -20.55 19.15 -4.53
CA ASN A 232 -19.40 19.95 -4.96
C ASN A 232 -18.75 19.44 -6.27
N GLN A 233 -19.55 19.29 -7.34
CA GLN A 233 -19.04 19.00 -8.69
C GLN A 233 -18.59 20.27 -9.42
#